data_AF-A0A354YWN0-F1
#
_entry.id   AF-A0A354YWN0-F1
#
_cell.length_a   1.000
_cell.length_b   1.000
_cell.length_c   1.000
_cell.angle_alpha   90.00
_cell.angle_beta   90.00
_cell.angle_gamma   90.00
#
_symmetry.space_group_name_H-M   'P 1'
#
loop_
_entity.id
_entity.type
_entity.pdbx_description
1 polymer ?
#
loop_
_entity_poly.entity_id
_entity_poly.type
_entity_poly.pdbx_seq_one_letter_code
_entity_poly.pdbx_strand_id
1 'polypeptide(L)'
;GTVMGLIHVLSNISEPDKLAGAIAVAFLATLYGVASANCLWIPFGTKIKVKSGREILLMEQVLEGILSIQAGENPRVIREKLMTFLPADAREKGAEQERARMGM
;
A
#
# COMPACT_ATOMS: atom_id res chain seq x y z
N GLY A 1 -16.59 10.16 18.99
CA GLY A 1 -18.00 10.07 18.59
C GLY A 1 -18.83 9.37 19.65
N THR A 2 -18.73 8.04 19.72
CA THR A 2 -19.49 7.18 20.65
C THR A 2 -19.35 7.53 22.11
N VAL A 3 -18.11 7.69 22.61
CA VAL A 3 -17.87 8.02 24.02
C VAL A 3 -18.52 9.35 24.39
N MET A 4 -18.41 10.38 23.54
CA MET A 4 -19.09 11.66 23.76
C MET A 4 -20.63 11.53 23.69
N GLY A 5 -21.16 10.71 22.79
CA GLY A 5 -22.59 10.44 22.70
C GLY A 5 -23.14 9.74 23.95
N LEU A 6 -22.40 8.77 24.49
CA LEU A 6 -22.77 8.08 25.73
C LEU A 6 -22.64 8.97 26.97
N ILE A 7 -21.65 9.87 27.02
CA ILE A 7 -21.54 10.88 28.09
C ILE A 7 -22.76 11.80 28.09
N HIS A 8 -23.21 12.24 26.91
CA HIS A 8 -24.41 13.06 26.77
C HIS A 8 -25.69 12.33 27.22
N VAL A 9 -25.80 11.04 26.88
CA VAL A 9 -26.89 10.16 27.30
C VAL A 9 -26.94 10.01 28.82
N LEU A 10 -25.79 9.74 29.45
CA LEU A 10 -25.69 9.58 30.91
C LEU A 10 -25.99 10.89 31.67
N SER A 11 -25.73 12.04 31.05
CA SER A 11 -26.02 13.36 31.63
C SER A 11 -27.51 13.73 31.60
N ASN A 12 -28.36 13.06 30.81
CA ASN A 12 -29.77 13.37 30.60
C ASN A 12 -30.69 12.15 30.84
N ILE A 13 -30.45 11.43 31.92
CA ILE A 13 -31.15 10.16 32.22
C ILE A 13 -32.66 10.34 32.55
N SER A 14 -33.10 11.58 32.76
CA SER A 14 -34.45 11.93 33.23
C SER A 14 -35.55 11.74 32.16
N GLU A 15 -35.21 11.65 30.88
CA GLU A 15 -36.17 11.49 29.77
C GLU A 15 -35.83 10.24 28.92
N PRO A 16 -36.46 9.08 29.18
CA PRO A 16 -36.13 7.82 28.51
C PRO A 16 -36.38 7.82 26.99
N ASP A 17 -37.34 8.59 26.48
CA ASP A 17 -37.62 8.67 25.03
C ASP A 17 -36.47 9.31 24.23
N LYS A 18 -35.79 10.32 24.80
CA LYS A 18 -34.63 10.98 24.17
C LYS A 18 -33.36 10.13 24.26
N LEU A 19 -33.32 9.19 25.20
CA LEU A 19 -32.20 8.29 25.44
C LEU A 19 -31.95 7.36 24.24
N ALA A 20 -33.01 6.77 23.70
CA ALA A 20 -32.93 5.82 22.58
C ALA A 20 -32.37 6.48 21.31
N GLY A 21 -32.78 7.72 21.01
CA GLY A 21 -32.29 8.47 19.85
C GLY A 21 -30.80 8.79 19.94
N ALA A 22 -30.31 9.23 21.11
CA ALA A 22 -28.90 9.56 21.30
C ALA A 22 -28.00 8.32 21.27
N ILE A 23 -28.47 7.17 21.77
CA ILE A 23 -27.76 5.89 21.66
C ILE A 23 -27.66 5.44 20.18
N ALA A 24 -28.74 5.58 19.41
CA ALA A 24 -28.74 5.23 17.98
C ALA A 24 -27.72 6.05 17.18
N VAL A 25 -27.62 7.36 17.44
CA VAL A 25 -26.61 8.24 16.81
C VAL A 25 -25.19 7.82 17.19
N ALA A 26 -24.96 7.45 18.45
CA ALA A 26 -23.67 6.95 18.90
C ALA A 26 -23.26 5.68 18.12
N PHE A 27 -24.17 4.72 17.94
CA PHE A 27 -23.88 3.51 17.16
C PHE A 27 -23.65 3.80 15.67
N LEU A 28 -24.41 4.71 15.07
CA LEU A 28 -24.17 5.17 13.69
C LEU A 28 -22.77 5.78 13.53
N ALA A 29 -22.31 6.57 14.51
CA ALA A 29 -20.97 7.13 14.47
C ALA A 29 -19.88 6.04 14.49
N THR A 30 -20.08 4.94 15.22
CA THR A 30 -19.16 3.78 15.17
C THR A 30 -19.23 3.05 13.83
N LEU A 31 -20.43 2.84 13.31
CA LEU A 31 -20.62 2.18 12.01
C LEU A 31 -19.89 2.95 10.90
N TYR A 32 -20.13 4.25 10.79
CA TYR A 32 -19.45 5.09 9.80
C TYR A 32 -17.94 5.15 10.04
N GLY A 33 -17.48 5.20 11.30
CA GLY A 33 -16.04 5.17 11.60
C GLY A 33 -15.37 3.89 11.11
N VAL A 34 -15.88 2.73 11.52
CA VAL A 34 -15.31 1.42 11.16
C VAL A 34 -15.47 1.13 9.66
N ALA A 35 -16.65 1.41 9.09
CA ALA A 35 -16.91 1.20 7.67
C ALA A 35 -15.96 2.05 6.82
N SER A 36 -15.83 3.33 7.14
CA SER A 36 -14.98 4.24 6.38
C SER A 36 -13.49 3.89 6.53
N ALA A 37 -13.03 3.56 7.74
CA ALA A 37 -11.66 3.11 7.98
C ALA A 37 -11.28 1.88 7.12
N ASN A 38 -12.13 0.86 7.11
CA ASN A 38 -11.85 -0.39 6.40
C ASN A 38 -12.07 -0.30 4.89
N CYS A 39 -13.08 0.46 4.44
CA CYS A 39 -13.38 0.56 3.01
C CYS A 39 -12.51 1.59 2.28
N LEU A 40 -12.05 2.63 2.97
CA LEU A 40 -11.33 3.74 2.35
C LEU A 40 -9.90 3.83 2.88
N TRP A 41 -9.72 4.24 4.14
CA TRP A 41 -8.39 4.62 4.63
C TRP A 41 -7.36 3.48 4.59
N ILE A 42 -7.74 2.26 4.99
CA ILE A 42 -6.84 1.11 4.96
C ILE A 42 -6.40 0.75 3.52
N PRO A 43 -7.31 0.55 2.53
CA PRO A 43 -6.88 0.24 1.17
C PRO A 43 -6.09 1.39 0.52
N PHE A 44 -6.42 2.66 0.79
CA PHE A 44 -5.62 3.80 0.33
C PHE A 44 -4.19 3.75 0.90
N GLY A 45 -4.05 3.50 2.20
CA GLY A 45 -2.75 3.37 2.86
C GLY A 45 -1.91 2.23 2.27
N THR A 46 -2.52 1.06 2.06
CA THR A 46 -1.86 -0.10 1.44
C THR A 46 -1.39 0.23 0.02
N LYS A 47 -2.22 0.88 -0.79
CA LYS A 47 -1.86 1.26 -2.17
C LYS A 47 -0.66 2.20 -2.21
N ILE A 48 -0.60 3.18 -1.30
CA ILE A 48 0.54 4.09 -1.17
C ILE A 48 1.79 3.32 -0.76
N LYS A 49 1.69 2.43 0.23
CA LYS A 49 2.82 1.61 0.68
C LYS A 49 3.38 0.72 -0.44
N VAL A 50 2.51 0.11 -1.25
CA VAL A 50 2.92 -0.70 -2.41
C VAL A 50 3.57 0.17 -3.50
N LYS A 51 3.09 1.40 -3.73
CA LYS A 51 3.74 2.32 -4.67
C LYS A 51 5.12 2.77 -4.16
N SER A 52 5.22 3.09 -2.88
CA SER A 52 6.48 3.46 -2.23
C SER A 52 7.51 2.33 -2.27
N GLY A 53 7.11 1.10 -1.97
CA GLY A 53 8.01 -0.05 -2.05
C GLY A 53 8.56 -0.30 -3.47
N ARG A 54 7.75 -0.04 -4.51
CA ARG A 54 8.21 -0.11 -5.90
C ARG A 54 9.23 0.97 -6.24
N GLU A 55 9.04 2.19 -5.72
CA GLU A 55 9.99 3.29 -5.91
C GLU A 55 11.33 2.99 -5.24
N ILE A 56 11.29 2.49 -4.00
CA ILE A 56 12.49 2.09 -3.25
C ILE A 56 13.27 1.02 -4.01
N LEU A 57 12.59 -0.02 -4.50
CA LEU A 57 13.22 -1.08 -5.29
C LEU A 57 13.89 -0.54 -6.56
N LEU A 58 13.26 0.43 -7.23
CA LEU A 58 13.83 1.09 -8.40
C LEU A 58 15.11 1.86 -8.04
N MET A 59 15.09 2.60 -6.94
CA MET A 59 16.25 3.33 -6.44
C MET A 59 17.39 2.38 -6.04
N GLU A 60 17.07 1.26 -5.39
CA GLU A 60 18.05 0.20 -5.05
C GLU A 60 18.69 -0.40 -6.29
N GLN A 61 17.90 -0.69 -7.34
CA GLN A 61 18.41 -1.19 -8.61
C GLN A 61 19.37 -0.19 -9.28
N VAL A 62 19.03 1.11 -9.28
CA VAL A 62 19.91 2.16 -9.82
C VAL A 62 21.19 2.28 -9.01
N LEU A 63 21.09 2.24 -7.68
CA LEU A 63 22.24 2.31 -6.78
C LEU A 63 23.23 1.15 -7.02
N GLU A 64 22.72 -0.08 -7.09
CA GLU A 64 23.54 -1.27 -7.36
C GLU A 64 24.23 -1.19 -8.73
N GLY A 65 23.53 -0.65 -9.74
CA GLY A 65 24.11 -0.40 -11.05
C GLY A 65 25.28 0.58 -11.00
N ILE A 66 25.14 1.69 -10.28
CA ILE A 66 26.21 2.68 -10.11
C ILE A 66 27.39 2.10 -9.36
N LEU A 67 27.15 1.36 -8.27
CA LEU A 67 28.20 0.71 -7.48
C LEU A 67 28.97 -0.33 -8.32
N SER A 68 28.27 -1.11 -9.14
CA SER A 68 28.90 -2.11 -10.00
C SER A 68 29.76 -1.47 -11.11
N ILE A 69 29.33 -0.32 -11.65
CA ILE A 69 30.13 0.48 -12.59
C ILE A 69 31.38 1.03 -11.89
N GLN A 70 31.24 1.57 -10.67
CA GLN A 70 32.36 2.10 -9.89
C GLN A 70 33.39 1.00 -9.57
N ALA A 71 32.93 -0.20 -9.23
CA ALA A 71 33.77 -1.36 -8.96
C ALA A 71 34.49 -1.90 -10.22
N GLY A 72 34.13 -1.43 -11.42
CA GLY A 72 34.73 -1.87 -12.68
C GLY A 72 34.28 -3.27 -13.10
N GLU A 73 33.09 -3.71 -12.69
CA GLU A 73 32.56 -5.01 -13.10
C GLU A 73 32.32 -5.08 -14.62
N ASN A 74 32.47 -6.27 -15.20
CA ASN A 74 32.22 -6.48 -16.62
C ASN A 74 30.74 -6.18 -16.92
N PRO A 75 30.41 -5.35 -17.94
CA PRO A 75 29.02 -5.02 -18.31
C PRO A 75 28.07 -6.21 -18.45
N ARG A 76 28.56 -7.41 -18.83
CA ARG A 76 27.74 -8.64 -18.83
C ARG A 76 27.28 -9.05 -17.44
N VAL A 77 28.18 -8.97 -16.45
CA VAL A 77 27.92 -9.32 -15.05
C VAL A 77 26.95 -8.31 -14.43
N ILE A 78 27.13 -7.02 -14.73
CA ILE A 78 26.21 -5.95 -14.28
C ILE A 78 24.80 -6.21 -14.82
N ARG A 79 24.68 -6.57 -16.11
CA ARG A 79 23.37 -6.93 -16.71
C ARG A 79 22.74 -8.11 -15.98
N GLU A 80 23.48 -9.19 -15.74
CA GLU A 80 22.96 -10.37 -15.04
C GLU A 80 22.50 -10.04 -13.61
N LYS A 81 23.28 -9.26 -12.85
CA LYS A 81 22.88 -8.77 -11.53
C LYS A 81 21.59 -7.96 -11.58
N LEU A 82 21.51 -6.95 -12.45
CA LEU A 82 20.33 -6.09 -12.57
C LEU A 82 19.08 -6.87 -13.03
N MET A 83 19.25 -7.92 -13.83
CA MET A 83 18.14 -8.79 -14.25
C MET A 83 17.54 -9.59 -13.08
N THR A 84 18.27 -9.80 -11.97
CA THR A 84 17.71 -10.48 -10.78
C THR A 84 16.69 -9.63 -10.03
N PHE A 85 16.77 -8.30 -10.13
CA PHE A 85 15.82 -7.37 -9.51
C PHE A 85 14.46 -7.33 -10.24
N LEU A 86 14.38 -7.87 -11.46
CA LEU A 86 13.13 -7.92 -12.22
C LEU A 86 12.22 -9.06 -11.73
N PRO A 87 10.90 -8.83 -11.61
CA PRO A 87 9.94 -9.90 -11.38
C PRO A 87 9.99 -10.91 -12.54
N ALA A 88 9.63 -12.18 -12.26
CA ALA A 88 9.75 -13.28 -13.23
C ALA A 88 9.06 -12.98 -14.58
N ASP A 89 7.85 -12.41 -14.55
CA ASP A 89 7.11 -12.01 -15.75
C ASP A 89 7.86 -10.96 -16.60
N ALA A 90 8.61 -10.06 -15.96
CA ALA A 90 9.40 -9.05 -16.68
C ALA A 90 10.69 -9.65 -17.27
N ARG A 91 11.26 -10.67 -16.62
CA ARG A 91 12.39 -11.45 -17.15
C ARG A 91 11.98 -12.26 -18.38
N GLU A 92 10.80 -12.88 -18.36
CA GLU A 92 10.29 -13.66 -19.49
C GLU A 92 10.02 -12.80 -20.71
N LYS A 93 9.39 -11.62 -20.55
CA LYS A 93 9.18 -10.66 -21.66
C LYS A 93 10.49 -10.16 -22.26
N GLY A 94 11.51 -9.91 -21.43
CA GLY A 94 12.84 -9.53 -21.91
C GLY A 94 13.50 -10.65 -22.71
N ALA A 95 13.39 -11.90 -22.24
CA ALA A 95 13.93 -13.07 -22.92
C ALA A 95 13.18 -13.37 -24.24
N GLU A 96 11.87 -13.18 -24.27
CA GLU A 96 11.03 -13.36 -25.46
C GLU A 96 11.32 -12.29 -26.51
N GLN A 97 11.55 -11.04 -26.11
CA GLN A 97 12.01 -9.96 -27.01
C GLN A 97 13.43 -10.22 -27.55
N GLU A 98 14.32 -10.79 -26.73
CA GLU A 98 15.68 -11.14 -27.14
C GLU A 98 15.67 -12.32 -28.13
N ARG A 99 14.80 -13.32 -27.92
CA ARG A 99 14.56 -14.43 -28.86
C ARG A 99 13.93 -13.94 -30.18
N ALA A 100 12.92 -13.08 -30.10
CA ALA A 100 12.27 -12.50 -31.29
C ALA A 100 13.23 -11.64 -32.12
N ARG A 101 14.18 -10.93 -31.49
CA ARG A 101 15.26 -10.22 -32.20
C ARG A 101 16.31 -11.16 -32.80
N MET A 102 16.50 -12.35 -32.25
CA MET A 102 17.43 -13.36 -32.75
C MET A 102 16.83 -14.24 -33.87
N GLY A 103 15.58 -14.00 -34.27
CA GLY A 103 14.98 -14.65 -35.44
C GLY A 103 14.74 -16.15 -35.28
N MET A 104 14.58 -16.64 -34.03
CA MET A 104 14.15 -17.99 -33.72
C MET A 104 12.68 -18.02 -33.33
#